data_AF-A0A6I2VS13-F1
#
_entry.id   AF-A0A6I2VS13-F1
#
_cell.length_a   1.000
_cell.length_b   1.000
_cell.length_c   1.000
_cell.angle_alpha   90.00
_cell.angle_beta   90.00
_cell.angle_gamma   90.00
#
_symmetry.space_group_name_H-M   'P 1'
#
loop_
_entity.id
_entity.type
_entity.pdbx_description
1 polymer ?
#
loop_
_entity_poly.entity_id
_entity_poly.type
_entity_poly.pdbx_seq_one_letter_code
_entity_poly.pdbx_strand_id
1 'polypeptide(L)'
;MMSGALAQRGRNLTTSVRNASPWTWLLFAAIIAHIIVVTRLQWDIHRGLGTASYDVGLYDQGIWLLSRFEAPFVTLMGRNLMGDHASLILFFVVPLYWLIPGTETLLALQAVVIAAGAIPIYFFARRVLNSSFLGFLFGVVWLVNPAVNGTNMENFHPDSFLGLLVPI
;
A
#
# COMPACT_ATOMS: atom_id res chain seq x y z
N MET A 1 12.28 25.53 -27.97
CA MET A 1 10.98 25.94 -27.37
C MET A 1 10.46 25.02 -26.26
N MET A 2 11.14 23.92 -25.86
CA MET A 2 10.67 22.98 -24.82
C MET A 2 11.02 23.34 -23.36
N SER A 3 11.76 24.43 -23.11
CA SER A 3 12.26 24.78 -21.75
C SER A 3 11.21 25.47 -20.86
N GLY A 4 10.23 26.19 -21.43
CA GLY A 4 9.23 26.94 -20.67
C GLY A 4 8.13 26.11 -20.00
N ALA A 5 7.75 24.98 -20.61
CA ALA A 5 6.65 24.14 -20.13
C ALA A 5 6.98 23.36 -18.84
N LEU A 6 8.22 22.88 -18.71
CA LEU A 6 8.70 22.22 -17.48
C LEU A 6 8.84 23.23 -16.33
N ALA A 7 9.26 24.46 -16.63
CA ALA A 7 9.40 25.54 -15.64
C ALA A 7 8.05 26.14 -15.16
N GLN A 8 6.98 26.06 -15.97
CA GLN A 8 5.62 26.38 -15.52
C GLN A 8 4.98 25.23 -14.71
N ARG A 9 5.22 23.97 -15.09
CA ARG A 9 4.70 22.80 -14.37
C ARG A 9 5.28 22.66 -12.96
N GLY A 10 6.57 22.97 -12.77
CA GLY A 10 7.21 23.00 -11.44
C GLY A 10 6.77 24.16 -10.53
N ARG A 11 6.42 25.32 -11.12
CA ARG A 11 5.82 26.46 -10.38
C ARG A 11 4.38 26.18 -9.94
N ASN A 12 3.64 25.36 -10.69
CA ASN A 12 2.27 24.96 -10.35
C ASN A 12 2.20 23.93 -9.21
N LEU A 13 3.16 23.01 -9.09
CA LEU A 13 3.16 22.03 -8.00
C LEU A 13 3.44 22.69 -6.64
N THR A 14 4.44 23.57 -6.58
CA THR A 14 4.81 24.27 -5.34
C THR A 14 3.72 25.24 -4.85
N THR A 15 3.01 25.91 -5.77
CA THR A 15 1.84 26.73 -5.43
C THR A 15 0.61 25.90 -5.05
N SER A 16 0.39 24.76 -5.72
CA SER A 16 -0.70 23.82 -5.39
C SER A 16 -0.54 23.20 -4.00
N VAL A 17 0.69 22.89 -3.58
CA VAL A 17 0.98 22.35 -2.25
C VAL A 17 0.80 23.42 -1.17
N ARG A 18 1.25 24.66 -1.42
CA ARG A 18 1.07 25.79 -0.49
C ARG A 18 -0.39 26.20 -0.31
N ASN A 19 -1.23 25.99 -1.32
CA ASN A 19 -2.66 26.28 -1.27
C ASN A 19 -3.51 25.05 -0.88
N ALA A 20 -2.88 23.95 -0.48
CA ALA A 20 -3.61 22.78 -0.02
C ALA A 20 -4.37 23.08 1.28
N SER A 21 -5.61 22.62 1.35
CA SER A 21 -6.45 22.75 2.54
C SER A 21 -5.77 22.09 3.75
N PRO A 22 -5.90 22.62 4.98
CA PRO A 22 -5.40 21.96 6.20
C PRO A 22 -5.85 20.49 6.32
N TRP A 23 -7.08 20.20 5.90
CA TRP A 23 -7.63 18.85 5.82
C TRP A 23 -6.86 17.87 4.92
N THR A 24 -6.21 18.37 3.86
CA THR A 24 -5.33 17.56 3.01
C THR A 24 -4.09 17.12 3.79
N TRP A 25 -3.48 18.05 4.54
CA TRP A 25 -2.32 17.75 5.38
C TRP A 25 -2.66 16.83 6.54
N LEU A 26 -3.80 17.06 7.20
CA LEU A 26 -4.29 16.18 8.26
C LEU A 26 -4.56 14.77 7.74
N LEU A 27 -5.06 14.61 6.51
CA LEU A 27 -5.20 13.28 5.90
C LEU A 27 -3.84 12.60 5.77
N PHE A 28 -2.85 13.26 5.16
CA PHE A 28 -1.53 12.65 4.99
C PHE A 28 -0.87 12.32 6.33
N ALA A 29 -1.04 13.17 7.34
CA ALA A 29 -0.61 12.87 8.70
C ALA A 29 -1.32 11.62 9.27
N ALA A 30 -2.63 11.48 9.05
CA ALA A 30 -3.39 10.30 9.46
C ALA A 30 -2.95 9.02 8.71
N ILE A 31 -2.68 9.11 7.40
CA ILE A 31 -2.13 8.01 6.60
C ILE A 31 -0.77 7.57 7.16
N ILE A 32 0.14 8.52 7.40
CA ILE A 32 1.47 8.20 7.96
C ILE A 32 1.34 7.57 9.35
N ALA A 33 0.47 8.11 10.21
CA ALA A 33 0.22 7.55 11.53
C ALA A 33 -0.33 6.12 11.45
N HIS A 34 -1.30 5.87 10.56
CA HIS A 34 -1.86 4.54 10.31
C HIS A 34 -0.78 3.56 9.85
N ILE A 35 0.03 3.93 8.85
CA ILE A 35 1.15 3.11 8.36
C ILE A 35 2.09 2.73 9.50
N ILE A 36 2.52 3.70 10.33
CA ILE A 36 3.43 3.45 11.44
C ILE A 36 2.81 2.50 12.47
N VAL A 37 1.57 2.74 12.87
CA VAL A 37 0.87 1.94 13.89
C VAL A 37 0.65 0.51 13.40
N VAL A 38 0.10 0.35 12.19
CA VAL A 38 -0.21 -0.97 11.63
C VAL A 38 1.07 -1.75 11.33
N THR A 39 2.09 -1.11 10.76
CA THR A 39 3.38 -1.77 10.50
C THR A 39 4.01 -2.27 11.79
N ARG A 40 4.05 -1.45 12.84
CA ARG A 40 4.59 -1.87 14.15
C ARG A 40 3.81 -3.04 14.72
N LEU A 41 2.48 -2.96 14.72
CA LEU A 41 1.63 -4.04 15.22
C LEU A 41 1.89 -5.35 14.45
N GLN A 42 1.96 -5.29 13.12
CA GLN A 42 2.21 -6.46 12.27
C GLN A 42 3.60 -7.04 12.50
N TRP A 43 4.63 -6.21 12.68
CA TRP A 43 5.97 -6.68 13.04
C TRP A 43 6.01 -7.32 14.42
N ASP A 44 5.35 -6.74 15.42
CA ASP A 44 5.30 -7.30 16.77
C ASP A 44 4.58 -8.66 16.77
N ILE A 45 3.49 -8.79 16.02
CA ILE A 45 2.79 -10.06 15.79
C ILE A 45 3.72 -11.08 15.11
N HIS A 46 4.40 -10.69 14.03
CA HIS A 46 5.31 -11.56 13.29
C HIS A 46 6.48 -12.05 14.15
N ARG A 47 7.15 -11.14 14.86
CA ARG A 47 8.25 -11.44 15.79
C ARG A 47 7.79 -12.27 16.98
N GLY A 48 6.54 -12.11 17.39
CA GLY A 48 5.87 -12.94 18.39
C GLY A 48 5.39 -14.30 17.86
N LEU A 49 5.74 -14.68 16.63
CA LEU A 49 5.32 -15.93 15.97
C LEU A 49 3.80 -16.04 15.76
N GLY A 50 3.10 -14.90 15.69
CA GLY A 50 1.64 -14.83 15.49
C GLY A 50 1.18 -14.81 14.03
N THR A 51 2.10 -14.85 13.06
CA THR A 51 1.77 -14.91 11.61
C THR A 51 1.68 -16.35 11.11
N ALA A 52 0.76 -16.63 10.20
CA ALA A 52 0.61 -17.96 9.63
C ALA A 52 1.56 -18.17 8.43
N SER A 53 2.39 -19.22 8.49
CA SER A 53 3.38 -19.52 7.44
C SER A 53 2.77 -19.67 6.04
N TYR A 54 1.51 -20.12 5.95
CA TYR A 54 0.82 -20.35 4.66
C TYR A 54 0.56 -19.06 3.90
N ASP A 55 0.39 -17.93 4.59
CA ASP A 55 0.12 -16.67 3.92
C ASP A 55 1.45 -15.91 3.72
N VAL A 56 2.15 -15.58 4.81
CA VAL A 56 3.38 -14.78 4.70
C VAL A 56 4.54 -15.54 4.05
N GLY A 57 4.76 -16.81 4.42
CA GLY A 57 5.90 -17.60 3.95
C GLY A 57 5.79 -18.03 2.49
N LEU A 58 4.55 -18.25 2.03
CA LEU A 58 4.26 -18.55 0.62
C LEU A 58 4.70 -17.41 -0.29
N TYR A 59 4.28 -16.18 0.03
CA TYR A 59 4.64 -15.02 -0.76
C TYR A 59 6.10 -14.60 -0.56
N ASP A 60 6.65 -14.72 0.65
CA ASP A 60 8.07 -14.43 0.93
C ASP A 60 9.00 -15.32 0.07
N GLN A 61 8.79 -16.64 0.08
CA GLN A 61 9.56 -17.57 -0.75
C GLN A 61 9.33 -17.30 -2.25
N GLY A 62 8.08 -17.10 -2.66
CA GLY A 62 7.76 -16.87 -4.06
C GLY A 62 8.40 -15.59 -4.62
N ILE A 63 8.33 -14.48 -3.89
CA ILE A 63 8.96 -13.22 -4.27
C ILE A 63 10.49 -13.36 -4.22
N TRP A 64 11.04 -14.07 -3.24
CA TRP A 64 12.47 -14.35 -3.16
C TRP A 64 12.99 -15.10 -4.41
N LEU A 65 12.23 -16.08 -4.92
CA LEU A 65 12.54 -16.81 -6.16
C LEU A 65 12.41 -15.91 -7.39
N LEU A 66 11.30 -15.17 -7.52
CA LEU A 66 11.11 -14.19 -8.60
C LEU A 66 12.24 -13.16 -8.65
N SER A 67 12.70 -12.70 -7.48
CA SER A 67 13.80 -11.73 -7.35
C SER A 67 15.15 -12.26 -7.84
N ARG A 68 15.29 -13.57 -8.01
CA ARG A 68 16.48 -14.26 -8.54
C ARG A 68 16.28 -14.75 -9.97
N PHE A 69 15.16 -14.37 -10.60
CA PHE A 69 14.78 -14.86 -11.93
C PHE A 69 14.59 -16.39 -11.98
N GLU A 70 14.26 -16.99 -10.83
CA GLU A 70 13.97 -18.42 -10.71
C GLU A 70 12.48 -18.69 -10.83
N ALA A 71 12.12 -19.92 -11.21
CA ALA A 71 10.73 -20.35 -11.19
C ALA A 71 10.19 -20.29 -9.74
N PRO A 72 9.08 -19.60 -9.47
CA PRO A 72 8.57 -19.42 -8.11
C PRO A 72 7.81 -20.66 -7.62
N PHE A 73 8.47 -21.82 -7.58
CA PHE A 73 7.96 -23.03 -6.95
C PHE A 73 8.04 -22.88 -5.43
N VAL A 74 6.89 -22.75 -4.78
CA VAL A 74 6.80 -22.55 -3.33
C VAL A 74 6.66 -23.91 -2.66
N THR A 75 7.58 -24.25 -1.77
CA THR A 75 7.63 -25.58 -1.12
C THR A 75 6.45 -25.83 -0.20
N LEU A 76 5.98 -24.79 0.49
CA LEU A 76 4.81 -24.89 1.38
C LEU A 76 3.51 -25.17 0.60
N MET A 77 3.45 -24.68 -0.64
CA MET A 77 2.30 -24.82 -1.53
C MET A 77 2.42 -26.06 -2.44
N GLY A 78 3.65 -26.55 -2.69
CA GLY A 78 3.94 -27.70 -3.54
C GLY A 78 3.73 -27.44 -5.05
N ARG A 79 3.65 -26.17 -5.47
CA ARG A 79 3.40 -25.76 -6.86
C ARG A 79 3.99 -24.38 -7.15
N ASN A 80 3.91 -23.96 -8.41
CA ASN A 80 4.35 -22.64 -8.84
C ASN A 80 3.36 -21.54 -8.38
N LEU A 81 3.86 -20.48 -7.74
CA LEU A 81 3.07 -19.35 -7.25
C LEU A 81 2.19 -18.72 -8.33
N MET A 82 2.78 -18.46 -9.50
CA MET A 82 2.08 -17.84 -10.63
C MET A 82 1.10 -18.81 -11.30
N GLY A 83 1.33 -20.11 -11.17
CA GLY A 83 0.42 -21.15 -11.68
C GLY A 83 -0.79 -21.40 -10.78
N ASP A 84 -0.73 -20.97 -9.52
CA ASP A 84 -1.83 -21.09 -8.57
C ASP A 84 -2.69 -19.84 -8.53
N HIS A 85 -2.09 -18.71 -8.16
CA HIS A 85 -2.73 -17.40 -8.10
C HIS A 85 -1.82 -16.38 -8.77
N ALA A 86 -2.13 -16.06 -10.04
CA ALA A 86 -1.31 -15.19 -10.87
C ALA A 86 -1.42 -13.70 -10.46
N SER A 87 -0.74 -13.33 -9.38
CA SER A 87 -0.70 -11.95 -8.88
C SER A 87 0.42 -11.15 -9.55
N LEU A 88 0.13 -10.56 -10.71
CA LEU A 88 1.10 -9.77 -11.48
C LEU A 88 1.70 -8.58 -10.71
N ILE A 89 0.99 -8.10 -9.69
CA ILE A 89 1.49 -7.02 -8.82
C ILE A 89 2.81 -7.39 -8.13
N LEU A 90 3.08 -8.68 -7.91
CA LEU A 90 4.29 -9.16 -7.26
C LEU A 90 5.57 -8.82 -8.03
N PHE A 91 5.50 -8.66 -9.37
CA PHE A 91 6.64 -8.20 -10.15
C PHE A 91 7.08 -6.77 -9.77
N PHE A 92 6.15 -5.93 -9.31
CA PHE A 92 6.45 -4.59 -8.81
C PHE A 92 6.95 -4.60 -7.36
N VAL A 93 6.70 -5.68 -6.62
CA VAL A 93 7.22 -5.88 -5.25
C VAL A 93 8.69 -6.33 -5.28
N VAL A 94 9.09 -7.10 -6.30
CA VAL A 94 10.46 -7.63 -6.44
C VAL A 94 11.56 -6.56 -6.30
N PRO A 95 11.49 -5.38 -6.96
CA PRO A 95 12.52 -4.35 -6.79
C PRO A 95 12.65 -3.83 -5.36
N LEU A 96 11.55 -3.74 -4.61
CA LEU A 96 11.59 -3.34 -3.19
C LEU A 96 12.23 -4.45 -2.35
N TYR A 97 11.93 -5.70 -2.69
CA TYR A 97 12.47 -6.87 -2.01
C TYR A 97 13.99 -7.02 -2.20
N TRP A 98 14.57 -6.55 -3.31
CA TRP A 98 16.02 -6.49 -3.49
C TRP A 98 16.72 -5.58 -2.47
N LEU A 99 16.06 -4.51 -2.02
CA LEU A 99 16.64 -3.54 -1.09
C LEU A 99 16.53 -4.02 0.35
N ILE A 100 15.36 -4.55 0.71
CA ILE A 100 15.04 -4.96 2.07
C ILE A 100 14.22 -6.26 1.99
N PRO A 101 14.87 -7.44 1.92
CA PRO A 101 14.15 -8.71 1.79
C PRO A 101 13.49 -9.12 3.12
N GLY A 102 12.37 -9.84 3.01
CA GLY A 102 11.73 -10.56 4.11
C GLY A 102 10.27 -10.21 4.34
N THR A 103 9.61 -11.04 5.15
CA THR A 103 8.19 -10.91 5.52
C THR A 103 7.84 -9.52 6.09
N GLU A 104 8.72 -8.95 6.92
CA GLU A 104 8.50 -7.62 7.51
C GLU A 104 8.34 -6.52 6.46
N THR A 105 9.08 -6.60 5.35
CA THR A 105 8.94 -5.67 4.21
C THR A 105 7.60 -5.83 3.53
N LEU A 106 7.13 -7.07 3.36
CA LEU A 106 5.83 -7.34 2.73
C LEU A 106 4.68 -6.79 3.58
N LEU A 107 4.72 -7.02 4.90
CA LEU A 107 3.72 -6.51 5.84
C LEU A 107 3.71 -4.97 5.88
N ALA A 108 4.89 -4.34 5.90
CA ALA A 108 5.00 -2.89 5.85
C ALA A 108 4.47 -2.31 4.53
N LEU A 109 4.79 -2.96 3.40
CA LEU A 109 4.31 -2.57 2.09
C LEU A 109 2.79 -2.66 1.99
N GLN A 110 2.20 -3.75 2.52
CA GLN A 110 0.74 -3.91 2.60
C GLN A 110 0.09 -2.76 3.39
N ALA A 111 0.63 -2.40 4.55
CA ALA A 111 0.13 -1.28 5.34
C ALA A 111 0.18 0.04 4.55
N VAL A 112 1.27 0.28 3.81
CA VAL A 112 1.43 1.47 2.94
C VAL A 112 0.35 1.52 1.86
N VAL A 113 0.16 0.44 1.11
CA VAL A 113 -0.78 0.45 -0.03
C VAL A 113 -2.24 0.54 0.42
N ILE A 114 -2.60 -0.14 1.53
CA ILE A 114 -3.93 -0.04 2.10
C ILE A 114 -4.21 1.38 2.61
N ALA A 115 -3.28 1.98 3.37
CA ALA A 115 -3.45 3.34 3.87
C ALA A 115 -3.53 4.36 2.74
N ALA A 116 -2.75 4.17 1.67
CA ALA A 116 -2.77 5.02 0.49
C ALA A 116 -4.10 4.97 -0.27
N GLY A 117 -4.94 3.94 -0.08
CA GLY A 117 -6.34 3.89 -0.56
C GLY A 117 -7.22 5.03 -0.04
N ALA A 118 -6.84 5.69 1.07
CA ALA A 118 -7.54 6.88 1.55
C ALA A 118 -7.40 8.10 0.62
N ILE A 119 -6.34 8.13 -0.20
CA ILE A 119 -6.02 9.25 -1.11
C ILE A 119 -7.09 9.42 -2.19
N PRO A 120 -7.39 8.41 -3.03
CA PRO A 120 -8.41 8.58 -4.06
C PRO A 120 -9.80 8.82 -3.47
N ILE A 121 -10.13 8.20 -2.32
CA ILE A 121 -11.38 8.45 -1.58
C ILE A 121 -11.51 9.92 -1.16
N TYR A 122 -10.44 10.49 -0.59
CA TYR A 122 -10.39 11.88 -0.19
C TYR A 122 -10.66 12.83 -1.35
N PHE A 123 -9.93 12.65 -2.47
CA PHE A 123 -10.04 13.54 -3.61
C PHE A 123 -11.40 13.42 -4.29
N PHE A 124 -11.96 12.21 -4.37
CA PHE A 124 -13.30 12.01 -4.89
C PHE A 124 -14.38 12.66 -4.03
N ALA A 125 -14.41 12.36 -2.72
CA ALA A 125 -15.38 12.94 -1.81
C ALA A 125 -15.27 14.47 -1.74
N ARG A 126 -14.04 15.01 -1.74
CA ARG A 126 -13.80 16.46 -1.82
C ARG A 126 -14.40 17.06 -3.09
N ARG A 127 -14.24 16.40 -4.24
CA ARG A 127 -14.74 16.87 -5.53
C ARG A 127 -16.27 16.82 -5.60
N VAL A 128 -16.87 15.70 -5.20
CA VAL A 128 -18.33 15.50 -5.30
C VAL A 128 -19.09 16.34 -4.28
N LEU A 129 -18.56 16.45 -3.06
CA LEU A 129 -19.22 17.18 -1.96
C LEU A 129 -18.76 18.63 -1.84
N ASN A 130 -17.85 19.09 -2.70
CA ASN A 130 -17.24 20.42 -2.67
C ASN A 130 -16.69 20.82 -1.28
N SER A 131 -16.21 19.85 -0.50
CA SER A 131 -15.74 20.06 0.88
C SER A 131 -14.50 19.24 1.19
N SER A 132 -13.40 19.93 1.46
CA SER A 132 -12.14 19.30 1.89
C SER A 132 -12.27 18.63 3.26
N PHE A 133 -13.15 19.13 4.12
CA PHE A 133 -13.44 18.53 5.43
C PHE A 133 -14.16 17.19 5.28
N LEU A 134 -15.23 17.15 4.47
CA LEU A 134 -15.95 15.89 4.21
C LEU A 134 -15.04 14.89 3.51
N GLY A 135 -14.24 15.33 2.54
CA GLY A 135 -13.21 14.48 1.93
C GLY A 135 -12.27 13.87 2.98
N PHE A 136 -11.80 14.66 3.93
CA PHE A 136 -10.96 14.17 5.03
C PHE A 136 -11.69 13.15 5.90
N LEU A 137 -12.95 13.41 6.28
CA LEU A 137 -13.73 12.46 7.07
C LEU A 137 -13.88 11.12 6.35
N PHE A 138 -14.16 11.10 5.04
CA PHE A 138 -14.24 9.85 4.28
C PHE A 138 -12.89 9.13 4.19
N GLY A 139 -11.79 9.87 4.06
CA GLY A 139 -10.44 9.29 4.14
C GLY A 139 -10.14 8.67 5.51
N VAL A 140 -10.54 9.33 6.60
CA VAL A 140 -10.42 8.77 7.96
C VAL A 140 -11.30 7.54 8.13
N VAL A 141 -12.53 7.55 7.62
CA VAL A 141 -13.44 6.39 7.65
C VAL A 141 -12.80 5.19 6.98
N TRP A 142 -12.11 5.36 5.85
CA TRP A 142 -11.34 4.29 5.22
C TRP A 142 -10.24 3.74 6.15
N LEU A 143 -9.42 4.63 6.72
CA LEU A 143 -8.29 4.25 7.59
C LEU A 143 -8.73 3.51 8.86
N VAL A 144 -9.90 3.81 9.41
CA VAL A 144 -10.42 3.16 10.63
C VAL A 144 -11.44 2.07 10.37
N ASN A 145 -11.78 1.81 9.09
CA ASN A 145 -12.79 0.82 8.74
C ASN A 145 -12.32 -0.58 9.20
N PRO A 146 -13.13 -1.31 10.00
CA PRO A 146 -12.74 -2.64 10.49
C PRO A 146 -12.50 -3.66 9.39
N ALA A 147 -13.24 -3.61 8.27
CA ALA A 147 -13.04 -4.52 7.15
C ALA A 147 -11.71 -4.25 6.44
N VAL A 148 -11.35 -2.97 6.25
CA VAL A 148 -10.06 -2.57 5.65
C VAL A 148 -8.89 -2.95 6.57
N ASN A 149 -9.04 -2.75 7.88
CA ASN A 149 -8.03 -3.16 8.85
C ASN A 149 -7.98 -4.68 9.06
N GLY A 150 -9.08 -5.40 8.82
CA GLY A 150 -9.11 -6.85 8.77
C GLY A 150 -8.11 -7.39 7.76
N THR A 151 -8.08 -6.82 6.54
CA THR A 151 -7.07 -7.18 5.52
C THR A 151 -5.63 -6.95 5.99
N ASN A 152 -5.37 -5.91 6.80
CA ASN A 152 -4.05 -5.72 7.40
C ASN A 152 -3.70 -6.81 8.43
N MET A 153 -4.69 -7.40 9.11
CA MET A 153 -4.47 -8.42 10.13
C MET A 153 -4.38 -9.84 9.56
N GLU A 154 -4.90 -10.06 8.36
CA GLU A 154 -4.86 -11.35 7.65
C GLU A 154 -3.52 -11.57 6.94
N ASN A 155 -2.35 -11.38 7.58
CA ASN A 155 -1.04 -11.60 6.95
C ASN A 155 -0.88 -10.87 5.58
N PHE A 156 0.09 -11.25 4.74
CA PHE A 156 0.33 -10.58 3.46
C PHE A 156 -0.53 -11.15 2.32
N HIS A 157 -1.22 -10.26 1.61
CA HIS A 157 -2.03 -10.57 0.43
C HIS A 157 -1.79 -9.56 -0.70
N PRO A 158 -1.49 -10.01 -1.94
CA PRO A 158 -1.32 -9.12 -3.08
C PRO A 158 -2.61 -8.36 -3.47
N ASP A 159 -3.78 -8.86 -3.08
CA ASP A 159 -5.08 -8.22 -3.33
C ASP A 159 -5.23 -6.89 -2.57
N SER A 160 -4.40 -6.65 -1.53
CA SER A 160 -4.36 -5.39 -0.78
C SER A 160 -4.07 -4.15 -1.65
N PHE A 161 -3.47 -4.34 -2.83
CA PHE A 161 -3.14 -3.27 -3.76
C PHE A 161 -4.36 -2.74 -4.53
N LEU A 162 -5.48 -3.47 -4.55
CA LEU A 162 -6.67 -3.13 -5.34
C LEU A 162 -7.26 -1.77 -4.95
N GLY A 163 -7.18 -1.38 -3.68
CA GLY A 163 -7.72 -0.11 -3.19
C GLY A 163 -7.12 1.14 -3.88
N LEU A 164 -5.90 1.04 -4.41
CA LEU A 164 -5.26 2.12 -5.16
C LEU A 164 -5.70 2.19 -6.63
N LEU A 165 -6.23 1.09 -7.16
CA LEU A 165 -6.53 0.93 -8.57
C LEU A 165 -8.02 1.05 -8.89
N VAL A 166 -8.86 1.32 -7.88
CA VAL A 166 -10.28 1.61 -8.10
C VAL A 166 -10.38 2.88 -8.94
N PRO A 167 -10.97 2.84 -10.13
CA PRO A 167 -11.17 4.02 -10.94
C PRO A 167 -12.20 4.92 -10.24
N ILE A 168 -11.78 6.13 -9.85
CA ILE A 168 -12.63 7.14 -9.22
C ILE A 168 -12.65 8.43 -10.03
#